data_AF-A0A534P7E9-F1
#
_entry.id   AF-A0A534P7E9-F1
#
_cell.length_a   1.000
_cell.length_b   1.000
_cell.length_c   1.000
_cell.angle_alpha   90.00
_cell.angle_beta   90.00
_cell.angle_gamma   90.00
#
_symmetry.space_group_name_H-M   'P 1'
#
loop_
_entity.id
_entity.type
_entity.pdbx_description
1 polymer ?
#
loop_
_entity_poly.entity_id
_entity_poly.type
_entity_poly.pdbx_seq_one_letter_code
_entity_poly.pdbx_strand_id
1 'polypeptide(L)'
;MDHRSFHLAAVHELVAGGTGFTPVLWGELSGLPLSDLLSVLAHGRQTGLLLVRGRDASERALGVVKGQVTWAASSATDERDIREVGFGLVRLHHGQFTLIRTPEGVLPEGEGESATELLLEGMRRLDEETRRAGTGRAAS
;
A
#
# COMPACT_ATOMS: atom_id res chain seq x y z
N MET A 1 10.35 -2.87 11.52
CA MET A 1 10.21 -4.08 10.68
C MET A 1 11.19 -3.93 9.51
N ASP A 2 11.89 -4.99 9.12
CA ASP A 2 12.86 -4.94 8.01
C ASP A 2 12.21 -5.48 6.73
N HIS A 3 12.58 -4.95 5.56
CA HIS A 3 12.10 -5.43 4.25
C HIS A 3 12.40 -6.93 4.05
N ARG A 4 13.48 -7.43 4.68
CA ARG A 4 13.86 -8.85 4.68
C ARG A 4 12.87 -9.78 5.38
N SER A 5 11.96 -9.22 6.17
CA SER A 5 10.94 -9.99 6.87
C SER A 5 9.66 -10.19 6.07
N PHE A 6 9.48 -9.46 4.97
CA PHE A 6 8.41 -9.70 3.99
C PHE A 6 8.71 -10.95 3.17
N HIS A 7 7.68 -11.62 2.67
CA HIS A 7 7.76 -12.87 1.90
C HIS A 7 7.25 -12.71 0.47
N LEU A 8 6.76 -11.52 0.09
CA LEU A 8 6.42 -11.21 -1.29
C LEU A 8 7.67 -11.34 -2.18
N ALA A 9 7.67 -12.35 -3.05
CA ALA A 9 8.76 -12.59 -4.02
C ALA A 9 9.09 -11.32 -4.82
N ALA A 10 8.07 -10.58 -5.26
CA ALA A 10 8.24 -9.35 -6.02
C ALA A 10 8.96 -8.23 -5.23
N VAL A 11 8.81 -8.18 -3.90
CA VAL A 11 9.58 -7.25 -3.05
C VAL A 11 11.04 -7.69 -2.97
N HIS A 12 11.30 -9.00 -2.83
CA HIS A 12 12.68 -9.51 -2.82
C HIS A 12 13.40 -9.28 -4.14
N GLU A 13 12.73 -9.50 -5.27
CA GLU A 13 13.27 -9.22 -6.60
C GLU A 13 13.63 -7.74 -6.77
N LEU A 14 12.72 -6.85 -6.36
CA LEU A 14 12.95 -5.40 -6.37
C LEU A 14 14.16 -5.01 -5.52
N VAL A 15 14.26 -5.56 -4.31
CA VAL A 15 15.35 -5.24 -3.38
C VAL A 15 16.68 -5.86 -3.82
N ALA A 16 16.67 -7.03 -4.47
CA ALA A 16 17.86 -7.64 -5.03
C ALA A 16 18.51 -6.76 -6.12
N GLY A 17 17.72 -5.90 -6.77
CA GLY A 17 18.16 -4.98 -7.81
C GLY A 17 18.99 -3.77 -7.34
N GLY A 18 19.17 -3.55 -6.03
CA GLY A 18 19.89 -2.37 -5.55
C GLY A 18 20.35 -2.41 -4.09
N THR A 19 21.19 -1.44 -3.71
CA THR A 19 21.63 -1.24 -2.31
C THR A 19 21.25 0.17 -1.86
N GLY A 20 20.93 0.36 -0.56
CA GLY A 20 20.55 1.69 -0.03
C GLY A 20 19.10 1.84 0.41
N PHE A 21 18.35 0.73 0.54
CA PHE A 21 17.02 0.73 1.14
C PHE A 21 17.10 1.12 2.62
N THR A 22 16.51 2.26 2.96
CA THR A 22 16.60 2.82 4.31
C THR A 22 15.20 2.98 4.89
N PRO A 23 14.82 2.23 5.94
CA PRO A 23 13.58 2.48 6.67
C PRO A 23 13.60 3.90 7.25
N VAL A 24 12.54 4.68 7.00
CA VAL A 24 12.44 6.08 7.46
C VAL A 24 11.24 6.32 8.36
N LEU A 25 10.21 5.48 8.30
CA LEU A 25 9.03 5.55 9.16
C LEU A 25 8.43 4.15 9.34
N TRP A 26 7.95 3.82 10.53
CA TRP A 26 7.23 2.58 10.81
C TRP A 26 6.22 2.79 11.92
N GLY A 27 5.22 1.93 11.99
CA GLY A 27 4.19 2.01 13.03
C GLY A 27 3.06 1.03 12.82
N GLU A 28 2.02 1.20 13.62
CA GLU A 28 0.78 0.44 13.57
C GLU A 28 -0.30 1.22 12.82
N LEU A 29 -1.08 0.55 11.98
CA LEU A 29 -2.17 1.16 11.22
C LEU A 29 -3.30 1.72 12.10
N SER A 30 -3.43 1.21 13.33
CA SER A 30 -4.41 1.73 14.30
C SER A 30 -4.06 3.13 14.81
N GLY A 31 -2.78 3.54 14.75
CA GLY A 31 -2.33 4.87 15.14
C GLY A 31 -2.21 5.84 13.96
N LEU A 32 -2.00 5.31 12.74
CA LEU A 32 -1.93 6.08 11.51
C LEU A 32 -2.56 5.27 10.36
N PRO A 33 -3.83 5.53 10.00
CA PRO A 33 -4.53 4.82 8.94
C PRO A 33 -3.83 4.92 7.58
N LEU A 34 -4.06 3.93 6.70
CA LEU A 34 -3.45 3.95 5.37
C LEU A 34 -3.85 5.16 4.53
N SER A 35 -5.05 5.71 4.72
CA SER A 35 -5.49 6.94 4.05
C SER A 35 -4.52 8.09 4.27
N ASP A 36 -4.02 8.21 5.50
CA ASP A 36 -3.18 9.31 5.92
C ASP A 36 -1.76 9.11 5.37
N LEU A 37 -1.28 7.85 5.41
CA LEU A 37 -0.01 7.47 4.80
C LEU A 37 0.02 7.72 3.29
N LEU A 38 -1.02 7.29 2.57
CA LEU A 38 -1.15 7.53 1.13
C LEU A 38 -1.23 9.03 0.82
N SER A 39 -1.94 9.80 1.65
CA SER A 39 -2.00 11.26 1.52
C SER A 39 -0.62 11.91 1.69
N VAL A 40 0.17 11.48 2.67
CA VAL A 40 1.54 11.98 2.88
C VAL A 40 2.43 11.65 1.68
N LEU A 41 2.34 10.43 1.15
CA LEU A 41 3.14 10.00 0.00
C LEU A 41 2.78 10.80 -1.26
N ALA A 42 1.48 11.03 -1.49
CA ALA A 42 0.98 11.81 -2.61
C ALA A 42 1.45 13.27 -2.58
N HIS A 43 1.19 13.98 -1.47
CA HIS A 43 1.49 15.41 -1.36
C HIS A 43 2.98 15.70 -1.18
N GLY A 44 3.69 14.82 -0.48
CA GLY A 44 5.12 14.96 -0.21
C GLY A 44 6.01 14.65 -1.41
N ARG A 45 5.44 14.25 -2.56
CA ARG A 45 6.16 13.79 -3.76
C ARG A 45 7.27 12.80 -3.42
N GLN A 46 7.00 11.93 -2.46
CA GLN A 46 8.01 11.01 -1.94
C GLN A 46 8.31 9.93 -2.99
N THR A 47 9.55 9.44 -2.95
CA THR A 47 9.96 8.24 -3.67
C THR A 47 10.35 7.18 -2.65
N GLY A 48 9.78 6.00 -2.75
CA GLY A 48 10.04 4.94 -1.80
C GLY A 48 9.08 3.76 -1.92
N LEU A 49 9.25 2.81 -1.00
CA LEU A 49 8.47 1.60 -0.89
C LEU A 49 7.68 1.64 0.42
N LEU A 50 6.36 1.52 0.33
CA LEU A 50 5.49 1.30 1.47
C LEU A 50 5.22 -0.20 1.59
N LEU A 51 5.60 -0.79 2.71
CA LEU A 51 5.31 -2.19 3.05
C LEU A 51 4.25 -2.24 4.14
N VAL A 52 3.24 -3.09 3.99
CA VAL A 52 2.13 -3.23 4.94
C VAL A 52 1.81 -4.69 5.20
N ARG A 53 1.84 -5.09 6.47
CA ARG A 53 1.42 -6.42 6.91
C ARG A 53 0.14 -6.32 7.74
N GLY A 54 -0.94 -6.91 7.24
CA GLY A 54 -2.20 -7.05 7.95
C GLY A 54 -2.11 -8.04 9.12
N ARG A 55 -3.08 -7.99 10.04
CA ARG A 55 -3.17 -8.95 11.17
C ARG A 55 -3.41 -10.39 10.73
N ASP A 56 -4.03 -10.56 9.57
CA ASP A 56 -4.27 -11.84 8.90
C ASP A 56 -3.02 -12.38 8.19
N ALA A 57 -1.84 -11.79 8.45
CA ALA A 57 -0.58 -12.06 7.78
C ALA A 57 -0.58 -11.77 6.27
N SER A 58 -1.60 -11.08 5.75
CA SER A 58 -1.57 -10.58 4.38
C SER A 58 -0.49 -9.50 4.25
N GLU A 59 0.22 -9.54 3.13
CA GLU A 59 1.31 -8.62 2.81
C GLU A 59 0.95 -7.82 1.57
N ARG A 60 1.14 -6.50 1.63
CA ARG A 60 0.95 -5.58 0.51
C ARG A 60 2.14 -4.64 0.44
N ALA A 61 2.50 -4.25 -0.78
CA ALA A 61 3.58 -3.32 -1.04
C ALA A 61 3.19 -2.33 -2.14
N LEU A 62 3.56 -1.06 -1.98
CA LEU A 62 3.43 -0.02 -3.00
C LEU A 62 4.77 0.65 -3.26
N GLY A 63 5.14 0.72 -4.54
CA GLY A 63 6.26 1.52 -5.03
C GLY A 63 5.75 2.88 -5.47
N VAL A 64 6.30 3.94 -4.87
CA VAL A 64 5.94 5.32 -5.16
C VAL A 64 7.16 6.04 -5.75
N VAL A 65 6.95 6.75 -6.86
CA VAL A 65 7.94 7.59 -7.51
C VAL A 65 7.38 9.00 -7.64
N LYS A 66 8.00 9.96 -6.95
CA LYS A 66 7.60 11.38 -6.98
C LYS A 66 6.11 11.61 -6.66
N GLY A 67 5.54 10.78 -5.78
CA GLY A 67 4.12 10.82 -5.38
C GLY A 67 3.15 10.03 -6.27
N GLN A 68 3.63 9.38 -7.34
CA GLN A 68 2.84 8.49 -8.17
C GLN A 68 3.09 7.03 -7.78
N VAL A 69 2.05 6.21 -7.69
CA VAL A 69 2.18 4.78 -7.44
C VAL A 69 2.47 4.10 -8.77
N THR A 70 3.71 3.64 -8.97
CA THR A 70 4.13 3.02 -10.24
C THR A 70 4.22 1.49 -10.16
N TRP A 71 4.10 0.94 -8.96
CA TRP A 71 4.22 -0.49 -8.72
C TRP A 71 3.44 -0.91 -7.49
N ALA A 72 2.91 -2.14 -7.51
CA ALA A 72 2.25 -2.73 -6.36
C ALA A 72 2.40 -4.25 -6.37
N ALA A 73 2.36 -4.85 -5.19
CA ALA A 73 2.28 -6.29 -5.01
C ALA A 73 1.43 -6.63 -3.79
N SER A 74 0.77 -7.79 -3.84
CA SER A 74 -0.03 -8.31 -2.73
C SER A 74 0.12 -9.83 -2.63
N SER A 75 -0.06 -10.35 -1.41
CA SER A 75 -0.20 -11.78 -1.16
C SER A 75 -1.63 -12.27 -1.38
N ALA A 76 -2.61 -11.37 -1.50
CA ALA A 76 -4.00 -11.69 -1.76
C ALA A 76 -4.22 -11.98 -3.26
N THR A 77 -4.91 -13.07 -3.57
CA THR A 77 -5.05 -13.58 -4.96
C THR A 77 -5.97 -12.74 -5.86
N ASP A 78 -6.84 -11.95 -5.23
CA ASP A 78 -7.78 -11.03 -5.88
C ASP A 78 -7.17 -9.65 -6.17
N GLU A 79 -5.98 -9.34 -5.64
CA GLU A 79 -5.33 -8.04 -5.77
C GLU A 79 -4.17 -8.09 -6.77
N ARG A 80 -4.50 -7.94 -8.06
CA ARG A 80 -3.54 -8.18 -9.15
C ARG A 80 -2.91 -6.93 -9.76
N ASP A 81 -3.52 -5.77 -9.55
CA ASP A 81 -3.06 -4.49 -10.07
C ASP A 81 -2.98 -3.43 -8.97
N ILE A 82 -2.41 -2.27 -9.30
CA ILE A 82 -2.20 -1.17 -8.36
C ILE A 82 -3.50 -0.72 -7.70
N ARG A 83 -4.62 -0.73 -8.44
CA ARG A 83 -5.92 -0.26 -7.93
C ARG A 83 -6.49 -1.23 -6.91
N GLU A 84 -6.45 -2.54 -7.20
CA GLU A 84 -6.93 -3.55 -6.27
C GLU A 84 -6.04 -3.66 -5.02
N VAL A 85 -4.71 -3.59 -5.17
CA VAL A 85 -3.79 -3.55 -4.02
C VAL A 85 -4.04 -2.30 -3.18
N GLY A 86 -4.21 -1.14 -3.83
CA GLY A 86 -4.54 0.12 -3.17
C GLY A 86 -5.87 0.04 -2.39
N PHE A 87 -6.91 -0.55 -2.98
CA PHE A 87 -8.18 -0.76 -2.29
C PHE A 87 -8.04 -1.73 -1.11
N GLY A 88 -7.33 -2.84 -1.30
CA GLY A 88 -7.01 -3.80 -0.23
C GLY A 88 -6.33 -3.14 0.96
N LEU A 89 -5.41 -2.22 0.70
CA LEU A 89 -4.76 -1.42 1.73
C LEU A 89 -5.74 -0.51 2.48
N VAL A 90 -6.63 0.19 1.79
CA VAL A 90 -7.61 1.08 2.44
C VAL A 90 -8.57 0.31 3.37
N ARG A 91 -8.81 -0.98 3.11
CA ARG A 91 -9.63 -1.86 3.98
C ARG A 91 -8.91 -2.27 5.27
N LEU A 92 -7.59 -2.11 5.36
CA LEU A 92 -6.82 -2.49 6.54
C LEU A 92 -6.85 -1.41 7.62
N HIS A 93 -7.51 -1.72 8.74
CA HIS A 93 -7.53 -0.85 9.93
C HIS A 93 -6.48 -1.26 10.99
N HIS A 94 -5.92 -2.47 10.87
CA HIS A 94 -4.96 -3.03 11.81
C HIS A 94 -3.82 -3.72 11.07
N GLY A 95 -2.63 -3.66 11.65
CA GLY A 95 -1.42 -4.19 11.04
C GLY A 95 -0.26 -3.24 11.21
N GLN A 96 0.87 -3.59 10.62
CA GLN A 96 2.11 -2.84 10.69
C GLN A 96 2.46 -2.28 9.32
N PHE A 97 3.05 -1.10 9.30
CA PHE A 97 3.61 -0.53 8.09
C PHE A 97 5.07 -0.14 8.25
N THR A 98 5.79 -0.07 7.15
CA THR A 98 7.13 0.52 7.08
C THR A 98 7.30 1.24 5.76
N LEU A 99 7.70 2.50 5.83
CA LEU A 99 8.12 3.30 4.69
C LEU A 99 9.64 3.22 4.55
N ILE A 100 10.09 2.89 3.35
CA ILE A 100 11.48 2.70 3.00
C ILE A 100 11.83 3.68 1.90
N ARG A 101 12.87 4.48 2.11
CA ARG A 101 13.50 5.24 1.03
C ARG A 101 14.26 4.27 0.13
N THR A 102 13.98 4.29 -1.16
CA THR A 102 14.63 3.43 -2.15
C THR A 102 15.74 4.19 -2.87
N PRO A 103 16.76 3.51 -3.42
CA PRO A 103 17.69 4.10 -4.37
C PRO A 103 16.97 4.58 -5.65
N GLU A 104 17.57 5.53 -6.36
CA GLU A 104 17.06 5.98 -7.66
C GLU A 104 17.12 4.85 -8.69
N GLY A 105 16.14 4.78 -9.60
CA GLY A 105 16.08 3.81 -10.68
C GLY A 105 15.70 2.37 -10.30
N VAL A 106 15.51 2.08 -9.00
CA VAL A 106 15.12 0.74 -8.53
C VAL A 106 13.63 0.46 -8.78
N LEU A 107 12.77 1.45 -8.53
CA LEU A 107 11.34 1.31 -8.78
C LEU A 107 11.08 1.42 -10.28
N PRO A 108 10.22 0.57 -10.86
CA PRO A 108 9.88 0.68 -12.26
C PRO A 108 9.23 2.05 -12.52
N GLU A 109 9.76 2.76 -13.50
CA GLU A 109 9.26 4.05 -13.95
C GLU A 109 8.25 3.82 -15.10
N GLY A 110 7.15 4.58 -15.13
CA GLY A 110 6.08 4.42 -16.12
C GLY A 110 4.84 5.27 -15.79
N GLU A 111 3.76 5.06 -16.56
CA GLU A 111 2.44 5.61 -16.22
C GLU A 111 1.98 5.00 -14.89
N GLY A 112 2.18 5.75 -13.81
CA GLY A 112 1.71 5.41 -12.48
C GLY A 112 0.27 5.87 -12.26
N GLU A 113 -0.33 5.37 -11.20
CA GLU A 113 -1.61 5.83 -10.70
C GLU A 113 -1.38 6.94 -9.67
N SER A 114 -2.23 7.96 -9.69
CA SER A 114 -2.20 9.01 -8.68
C SER A 114 -2.57 8.41 -7.32
N ALA A 115 -1.67 8.50 -6.33
CA ALA A 115 -1.95 8.04 -4.97
C ALA A 115 -3.22 8.68 -4.37
N THR A 116 -3.50 9.93 -4.74
CA THR A 116 -4.72 10.64 -4.34
C THR A 116 -5.96 10.03 -4.98
N GLU A 117 -5.93 9.72 -6.28
CA GLU A 117 -7.09 9.14 -6.98
C GLU A 117 -7.37 7.73 -6.48
N LEU A 118 -6.32 6.92 -6.27
CA LEU A 118 -6.42 5.59 -5.66
C LEU A 118 -7.07 5.65 -4.28
N LEU A 119 -6.68 6.63 -3.45
CA LEU A 119 -7.26 6.81 -2.13
C LEU A 119 -8.74 7.18 -2.21
N LEU A 120 -9.10 8.17 -3.04
CA LEU A 120 -10.48 8.62 -3.19
C LEU A 120 -11.39 7.49 -3.69
N GLU A 121 -10.92 6.75 -4.70
CA GLU A 121 -11.64 5.60 -5.23
C GLU A 121 -11.77 4.47 -4.20
N GLY A 122 -10.70 4.18 -3.45
CA GLY A 122 -10.73 3.17 -2.40
C GLY A 122 -11.71 3.53 -1.28
N MET A 123 -11.75 4.81 -0.86
CA MET A 123 -12.71 5.30 0.13
C MET A 123 -14.15 5.21 -0.37
N ARG A 124 -14.40 5.56 -1.64
CA ARG A 124 -15.72 5.42 -2.27
C ARG A 124 -16.19 3.96 -2.27
N ARG A 125 -15.32 3.03 -2.68
CA ARG A 125 -15.62 1.58 -2.67
C ARG A 125 -15.89 1.05 -1.27
N LEU A 126 -15.14 1.50 -0.26
CA LEU A 126 -15.32 1.08 1.14
C LEU A 126 -16.66 1.56 1.71
N ASP A 127 -17.06 2.79 1.39
CA ASP A 127 -18.35 3.35 1.78
C ASP A 127 -19.51 2.58 1.12
N GLU A 128 -19.38 2.21 -0.16
CA GLU A 128 -20.34 1.37 -0.87
C GLU A 128 -20.49 -0.03 -0.26
N GLU A 129 -19.38 -0.66 0.11
CA GLU A 129 -19.35 -1.96 0.79
C GLU A 129 -20.07 -1.89 2.15
N THR A 130 -19.77 -0.84 2.93
CA THR A 130 -20.38 -0.60 4.23
C THR A 130 -21.90 -0.41 4.13
N ARG A 131 -22.36 0.38 3.14
CA ARG A 131 -23.79 0.60 2.89
C ARG A 131 -24.52 -0.70 2.53
N ARG A 132 -23.94 -1.52 1.65
CA ARG A 132 -24.52 -2.81 1.23
C ARG A 132 -24.63 -3.78 2.40
N ALA A 133 -23.60 -3.87 3.24
CA ALA A 133 -23.60 -4.70 4.44
C ALA A 133 -24.68 -4.25 5.46
N GLY A 134 -24.90 -2.94 5.60
CA GLY A 134 -25.95 -2.37 6.44
C GLY A 134 -27.37 -2.69 5.96
N THR A 135 -27.62 -2.63 4.65
CA THR A 135 -28.93 -2.98 4.07
C THR A 135 -29.28 -4.46 4.17
N GLY A 136 -28.29 -5.36 4.22
CA GLY A 136 -28.51 -6.80 4.38
C GLY A 136 -28.94 -7.21 5.79
N ARG A 137 -28.51 -6.48 6.84
CA ARG A 137 -28.86 -6.78 8.25
C ARG A 137 -30.25 -6.31 8.68
N ALA A 138 -30.87 -5.40 7.93
CA ALA A 138 -32.23 -4.94 8.21
C ALA A 138 -33.33 -5.83 7.59
N ALA A 139 -32.94 -6.82 6.78
CA ALA A 139 -33.85 -7.71 6.05
C ALA A 139 -33.77 -9.19 6.51
N SER A 140 -33.13 -9.47 7.66
CA SER A 140 -33.06 -10.79 8.33
C SER A 140 -33.60 -10.69 9.75
#